data_AF-A0A9N8DS58-F1
#
_entry.id   AF-A0A9N8DS58-F1
#
_cell.length_a   1.000
_cell.length_b   1.000
_cell.length_c   1.000
_cell.angle_alpha   90.00
_cell.angle_beta   90.00
_cell.angle_gamma   90.00
#
_symmetry.space_group_name_H-M   'P 1'
#
loop_
_entity.id
_entity.type
_entity.pdbx_description
1 polymer ?
#
loop_
_entity_poly.entity_id
_entity_poly.type
_entity_poly.pdbx_seq_one_letter_code
_entity_poly.pdbx_strand_id
1 'polypeptide(L)'
;MSDPPKKYIKINGIMKLNPVWKKWKEDQAKASGGAAAPVAATSVANPSQALPVVTNMEDHEAISAASAAAGGPEIALSESTNATIEMMQEPEIAGEAGMTPDTMVDELGAVLNKYEVPMGLMNKLMMLSEYDVLEFMIDDSGSMTLASDTVDPLTGKTSTRWAECHRRLKEMIEIIAYVPFQQIGILFLNRQTTLGLTRNGRDPKTFLADAFNQIDNVFKTGPSGSTPAFEKIQTSLAMGQGKQIARYFFGDGIPNGGQKAQKKIVEVLNARANPQGNPMTFLSCTNEDAAVEWMKDAEEIVPYCSESDDFKDESAEVMKDQGAAFPFSYGFYLICALVGASNPDDLDCMDESVPFTRPALGNLLGIEQDEQSYKHYFDRFLEAQSKRPIEGPSDQLKKSVDWKPLYQDFMQAPTASMIPFVQDFKKKIAAAH
;
A
#
# COMPACT_ATOMS: atom_id res chain seq x y z
N MET A 1 -36.28 6.56 5.93
CA MET A 1 -35.01 7.09 5.38
C MET A 1 -35.07 6.87 3.89
N SER A 2 -34.60 7.81 3.06
CA SER A 2 -34.50 7.58 1.61
C SER A 2 -33.52 6.43 1.35
N ASP A 3 -33.79 5.61 0.31
CA ASP A 3 -32.87 4.57 -0.11
C ASP A 3 -31.48 5.15 -0.43
N PRO A 4 -30.39 4.41 -0.16
CA PRO A 4 -29.04 4.87 -0.47
C PRO A 4 -28.89 5.09 -1.98
N PRO A 5 -28.25 6.20 -2.43
CA PRO A 5 -27.89 6.36 -3.84
C PRO A 5 -27.00 5.20 -4.31
N LYS A 6 -26.96 4.91 -5.62
CA LYS A 6 -26.00 3.92 -6.17
C LYS A 6 -24.56 4.38 -5.96
N LYS A 7 -23.66 3.47 -5.55
CA LYS A 7 -22.23 3.79 -5.33
C LYS A 7 -21.51 4.20 -6.62
N TYR A 8 -21.79 3.54 -7.74
CA TYR A 8 -21.15 3.80 -9.03
C TYR A 8 -22.14 4.29 -10.10
N ILE A 9 -21.64 5.14 -11.00
CA ILE A 9 -22.38 5.65 -12.17
C ILE A 9 -21.44 5.79 -13.38
N LYS A 10 -22.00 5.82 -14.58
CA LYS A 10 -21.26 6.08 -15.82
C LYS A 10 -21.32 7.57 -16.16
N ILE A 11 -20.16 8.21 -16.28
CA ILE A 11 -20.01 9.62 -16.67
C ILE A 11 -19.15 9.67 -17.93
N ASN A 12 -19.71 10.15 -19.04
CA ASN A 12 -19.02 10.24 -20.34
C ASN A 12 -18.39 8.91 -20.80
N GLY A 13 -19.10 7.78 -20.59
CA GLY A 13 -18.60 6.47 -20.97
C GLY A 13 -17.67 5.81 -19.95
N ILE A 14 -17.27 6.50 -18.88
CA ILE A 14 -16.32 5.99 -17.89
C ILE A 14 -17.06 5.72 -16.57
N MET A 15 -16.81 4.57 -15.95
CA MET A 15 -17.34 4.27 -14.62
C MET A 15 -16.65 5.14 -13.56
N LYS A 16 -17.42 5.70 -12.64
CA LYS A 16 -16.96 6.61 -11.58
C LYS A 16 -17.70 6.38 -10.27
N LEU A 17 -17.09 6.79 -9.16
CA LEU A 17 -17.77 6.95 -7.89
C LEU A 17 -18.87 8.02 -8.03
N ASN A 18 -20.08 7.71 -7.57
CA ASN A 18 -21.21 8.63 -7.63
C ASN A 18 -21.04 9.77 -6.62
N PRO A 19 -20.97 11.05 -7.05
CA PRO A 19 -20.85 12.19 -6.14
C PRO A 19 -22.02 12.30 -5.13
N VAL A 20 -23.22 11.86 -5.53
CA VAL A 20 -24.40 11.87 -4.66
C VAL A 20 -24.28 10.82 -3.55
N TRP A 21 -23.77 9.63 -3.87
CA TRP A 21 -23.48 8.59 -2.87
C TRP A 21 -22.38 9.03 -1.91
N LYS A 22 -21.29 9.61 -2.44
CA LYS A 22 -20.19 10.14 -1.64
C LYS A 22 -20.71 11.14 -0.60
N LYS A 23 -21.47 12.14 -1.03
CA LYS A 23 -22.07 13.14 -0.14
C LYS A 23 -23.01 12.50 0.90
N TRP A 24 -23.86 11.57 0.46
CA TRP A 24 -24.76 10.84 1.35
C TRP A 24 -23.99 10.09 2.45
N LYS A 25 -22.87 9.43 2.10
CA LYS A 25 -22.05 8.68 3.06
C LYS A 25 -21.32 9.60 4.05
N GLU A 26 -20.81 10.74 3.58
CA GLU A 26 -20.21 11.77 4.44
C GLU A 26 -21.24 12.38 5.41
N ASP A 27 -22.48 12.61 4.94
CA ASP A 27 -23.56 13.12 5.79
C ASP A 27 -23.98 12.09 6.85
N GLN A 28 -23.97 10.80 6.52
CA GLN A 28 -24.17 9.73 7.50
C GLN A 28 -23.08 9.71 8.57
N ALA A 29 -21.81 9.82 8.17
CA ALA A 29 -20.68 9.81 9.11
C ALA A 29 -20.73 11.00 10.09
N LYS A 30 -21.18 12.17 9.63
CA LYS A 30 -21.42 13.33 10.50
C LYS A 30 -22.56 13.11 11.48
N ALA A 31 -23.63 12.41 11.06
CA ALA A 31 -24.81 12.17 11.89
C ALA A 31 -24.56 11.17 13.03
N SER A 32 -23.58 10.26 12.90
CA SER A 32 -23.24 9.25 13.93
C SER A 32 -22.45 9.79 15.14
N GLY A 33 -22.25 11.11 15.26
CA GLY A 33 -21.76 11.72 16.50
C GLY A 33 -20.27 11.49 16.83
N GLY A 34 -19.43 11.17 15.84
CA GLY A 34 -17.97 11.26 15.96
C GLY A 34 -17.27 10.26 16.88
N ALA A 35 -17.95 9.21 17.38
CA ALA A 35 -17.29 8.16 18.17
C ALA A 35 -16.34 7.28 17.33
N ALA A 36 -16.56 7.24 16.02
CA ALA A 36 -15.55 6.90 15.02
C ALA A 36 -15.36 8.15 14.15
N ALA A 37 -14.12 8.54 13.89
CA ALA A 37 -13.81 9.70 13.06
C ALA A 37 -14.63 9.67 11.75
N PRO A 38 -15.02 10.82 11.18
CA PRO A 38 -15.74 10.83 9.91
C PRO A 38 -14.83 10.24 8.84
N VAL A 39 -15.01 8.95 8.54
CA VAL A 39 -14.33 8.31 7.42
C VAL A 39 -14.88 9.01 6.18
N ALA A 40 -14.05 9.85 5.54
CA ALA A 40 -14.38 10.40 4.25
C ALA A 40 -14.89 9.26 3.36
N ALA A 41 -15.92 9.49 2.55
CA ALA A 41 -16.47 8.41 1.73
C ALA A 41 -15.44 7.84 0.73
N THR A 42 -14.35 8.58 0.51
CA THR A 42 -13.14 8.10 -0.13
C THR A 42 -11.93 8.91 0.29
N SER A 43 -10.78 8.23 0.39
CA SER A 43 -9.44 8.75 0.62
C SER A 43 -8.71 9.14 -0.67
N VAL A 44 -9.23 8.75 -1.84
CA VAL A 44 -8.66 9.11 -3.14
C VAL A 44 -8.68 10.62 -3.33
N ALA A 45 -7.52 11.20 -3.66
CA ALA A 45 -7.34 12.66 -3.74
C ALA A 45 -8.19 13.34 -4.83
N ASN A 46 -8.38 12.70 -5.99
CA ASN A 46 -9.17 13.23 -7.11
C ASN A 46 -10.36 12.31 -7.50
N PRO A 47 -11.34 12.10 -6.62
CA PRO A 47 -12.33 11.04 -6.78
C PRO A 47 -13.32 11.29 -7.93
N SER A 48 -13.44 12.53 -8.42
CA SER A 48 -14.24 12.85 -9.61
C SER A 48 -13.55 12.46 -10.92
N GLN A 49 -12.22 12.32 -10.91
CA GLN A 49 -11.42 11.93 -12.07
C GLN A 49 -10.94 10.48 -11.99
N ALA A 50 -10.79 9.94 -10.78
CA ALA A 50 -10.30 8.59 -10.54
C ALA A 50 -11.18 7.51 -11.17
N LEU A 51 -10.58 6.38 -11.53
CA LEU A 51 -11.29 5.13 -11.77
C LEU A 51 -11.95 4.64 -10.46
N PRO A 52 -12.96 3.76 -10.52
CA PRO A 52 -13.60 3.28 -9.30
C PRO A 52 -12.66 2.33 -8.54
N VAL A 53 -12.63 2.47 -7.21
CA VAL A 53 -12.07 1.45 -6.33
C VAL A 53 -13.17 0.41 -6.09
N VAL A 54 -12.91 -0.84 -6.49
CA VAL A 54 -13.79 -1.99 -6.25
C VAL A 54 -13.14 -2.84 -5.17
N THR A 55 -13.78 -2.91 -4.00
CA THR A 55 -13.14 -3.46 -2.80
C THR A 55 -13.64 -4.86 -2.43
N ASN A 56 -14.83 -5.24 -2.90
CA ASN A 56 -15.49 -6.51 -2.59
C ASN A 56 -16.51 -6.89 -3.68
N MET A 57 -17.15 -8.05 -3.53
CA MET A 57 -18.12 -8.55 -4.52
C MET A 57 -19.37 -7.68 -4.63
N GLU A 58 -19.83 -7.07 -3.54
CA GLU A 58 -20.98 -6.13 -3.59
C GLU A 58 -20.66 -4.90 -4.47
N ASP A 59 -19.43 -4.38 -4.39
CA ASP A 59 -18.96 -3.30 -5.25
C ASP A 59 -18.87 -3.74 -6.71
N HIS A 60 -18.40 -4.97 -6.95
CA HIS A 60 -18.32 -5.56 -8.28
C HIS A 60 -19.71 -5.74 -8.93
N GLU A 61 -20.67 -6.24 -8.17
CA GLU A 61 -22.07 -6.32 -8.62
C GLU A 61 -22.64 -4.92 -8.89
N ALA A 62 -22.37 -3.96 -8.02
CA ALA A 62 -22.87 -2.59 -8.16
C ALA A 62 -22.29 -1.87 -9.40
N ILE A 63 -21.00 -2.03 -9.69
CA ILE A 63 -20.37 -1.44 -10.87
C ILE A 63 -20.87 -2.13 -12.15
N SER A 64 -21.01 -3.46 -12.16
CA SER A 64 -21.55 -4.23 -13.28
C SER A 64 -23.01 -3.87 -13.58
N ALA A 65 -23.86 -3.77 -12.56
CA ALA A 65 -25.25 -3.33 -12.71
C ALA A 65 -25.33 -1.89 -13.23
N ALA A 66 -24.43 -1.01 -12.81
CA ALA A 66 -24.37 0.36 -13.31
C ALA A 66 -23.89 0.43 -14.77
N SER A 67 -22.94 -0.41 -15.17
CA SER A 67 -22.51 -0.54 -16.58
C SER A 67 -23.66 -1.04 -17.46
N ALA A 68 -24.33 -2.12 -17.06
CA ALA A 68 -25.47 -2.70 -17.78
C ALA A 68 -26.63 -1.70 -17.92
N ALA A 69 -26.95 -0.96 -16.85
CA ALA A 69 -27.99 0.07 -16.88
C ALA A 69 -27.66 1.23 -17.85
N ALA A 70 -26.38 1.46 -18.13
CA ALA A 70 -25.90 2.43 -19.11
C ALA A 70 -25.70 1.84 -20.52
N GLY A 71 -26.15 0.60 -20.77
CA GLY A 71 -26.00 -0.10 -22.04
C GLY A 71 -24.58 -0.63 -22.32
N GLY A 72 -23.71 -0.66 -21.32
CA GLY A 72 -22.40 -1.31 -21.39
C GLY A 72 -22.49 -2.82 -21.09
N PRO A 73 -21.42 -3.57 -21.40
CA PRO A 73 -21.31 -4.95 -20.95
C PRO A 73 -21.13 -5.05 -19.44
N GLU A 74 -21.37 -6.23 -18.90
CA GLU A 74 -20.93 -6.60 -17.55
C GLU A 74 -19.40 -6.46 -17.44
N ILE A 75 -18.92 -5.95 -16.30
CA ILE A 75 -17.49 -5.77 -16.08
C ILE A 75 -16.97 -7.05 -15.44
N ALA A 76 -16.10 -7.77 -16.14
CA ALA A 76 -15.49 -8.97 -15.60
C ALA A 76 -14.49 -8.63 -14.50
N LEU A 77 -14.35 -9.53 -13.53
CA LEU A 77 -13.20 -9.53 -12.62
C LEU A 77 -11.92 -9.81 -13.40
N SER A 78 -10.78 -9.28 -12.93
CA SER A 78 -9.49 -9.65 -13.51
C SER A 78 -9.18 -11.14 -13.26
N GLU A 79 -8.37 -11.74 -14.13
CA GLU A 79 -7.95 -13.14 -13.99
C GLU A 79 -7.30 -13.39 -12.62
N SER A 80 -6.41 -12.49 -12.18
CA SER A 80 -5.77 -12.58 -10.87
C SER A 80 -6.76 -12.54 -9.70
N THR A 81 -7.82 -11.75 -9.82
CA THR A 81 -8.84 -11.61 -8.77
C THR A 81 -9.71 -12.86 -8.69
N ASN A 82 -10.13 -13.39 -9.84
CA ASN A 82 -10.84 -14.67 -9.89
C ASN A 82 -10.03 -15.79 -9.24
N ALA A 83 -8.76 -15.94 -9.64
CA ALA A 83 -7.87 -16.95 -9.08
C ALA A 83 -7.70 -16.78 -7.56
N THR A 84 -7.61 -15.55 -7.06
CA THR A 84 -7.47 -15.29 -5.62
C THR A 84 -8.74 -15.63 -4.85
N ILE A 85 -9.91 -15.29 -5.39
CA ILE A 85 -11.19 -15.63 -4.77
C ILE A 85 -11.35 -17.16 -4.70
N GLU A 86 -10.98 -17.87 -5.77
CA GLU A 86 -10.98 -19.34 -5.78
C GLU A 86 -10.04 -19.92 -4.72
N MET A 87 -8.81 -19.40 -4.62
CA MET A 87 -7.85 -19.81 -3.57
C MET A 87 -8.37 -19.54 -2.15
N MET A 88 -9.01 -18.39 -1.92
CA MET A 88 -9.56 -18.05 -0.60
C MET A 88 -10.76 -18.92 -0.21
N GLN A 89 -11.42 -19.53 -1.19
CA GLN A 89 -12.49 -20.50 -0.94
C GLN A 89 -11.95 -21.90 -0.60
N GLU A 90 -10.63 -22.12 -0.70
CA GLU A 90 -10.02 -23.37 -0.26
C GLU A 90 -10.11 -23.51 1.28
N PRO A 91 -10.64 -24.63 1.80
CA PRO A 91 -10.80 -24.82 3.25
C PRO A 91 -9.51 -24.71 4.06
N GLU A 92 -8.37 -25.06 3.47
CA GLU A 92 -7.05 -24.96 4.10
C GLU A 92 -6.66 -23.50 4.32
N ILE A 93 -6.69 -22.69 3.26
CA ILE A 93 -6.38 -21.26 3.30
C ILE A 93 -7.31 -20.51 4.27
N ALA A 94 -8.62 -20.74 4.17
CA ALA A 94 -9.58 -20.14 5.09
C ALA A 94 -9.33 -20.58 6.55
N GLY A 95 -9.02 -21.87 6.75
CA GLY A 95 -8.69 -22.43 8.05
C GLY A 95 -7.44 -21.81 8.69
N GLU A 96 -6.38 -21.57 7.90
CA GLU A 96 -5.18 -20.87 8.35
C GLU A 96 -5.45 -19.41 8.72
N ALA A 97 -6.41 -18.76 8.06
CA ALA A 97 -6.92 -17.45 8.44
C ALA A 97 -7.94 -17.51 9.61
N GLY A 98 -8.21 -18.69 10.20
CA GLY A 98 -9.16 -18.85 11.31
C GLY A 98 -10.61 -18.59 10.90
N MET A 99 -10.93 -18.77 9.62
CA MET A 99 -12.25 -18.53 9.02
C MET A 99 -12.76 -19.78 8.30
N THR A 100 -14.02 -19.75 7.90
CA THR A 100 -14.58 -20.68 6.91
C THR A 100 -14.51 -20.06 5.51
N PRO A 101 -14.50 -20.84 4.42
CA PRO A 101 -14.52 -20.31 3.05
C PRO A 101 -15.60 -19.24 2.83
N ASP A 102 -16.83 -19.51 3.28
CA ASP A 102 -17.96 -18.59 3.14
C ASP A 102 -17.69 -17.25 3.85
N THR A 103 -17.19 -17.31 5.09
CA THR A 103 -16.92 -16.10 5.89
C THR A 103 -15.67 -15.34 5.44
N MET A 104 -14.70 -16.02 4.82
CA MET A 104 -13.42 -15.42 4.48
C MET A 104 -13.57 -14.31 3.43
N VAL A 105 -14.35 -14.57 2.37
CA VAL A 105 -14.59 -13.58 1.31
C VAL A 105 -15.36 -12.37 1.84
N ASP A 106 -16.38 -12.60 2.67
CA ASP A 106 -17.21 -11.54 3.22
C ASP A 106 -16.45 -10.66 4.22
N GLU A 107 -15.74 -11.28 5.18
CA GLU A 107 -15.02 -10.57 6.23
C GLU A 107 -13.75 -9.89 5.70
N LEU A 108 -13.04 -10.52 4.75
CA LEU A 108 -11.94 -9.84 4.04
C LEU A 108 -12.52 -8.67 3.22
N GLY A 109 -13.59 -8.90 2.45
CA GLY A 109 -14.24 -7.84 1.68
C GLY A 109 -14.70 -6.66 2.55
N ALA A 110 -15.10 -6.91 3.79
CA ALA A 110 -15.45 -5.86 4.75
C ALA A 110 -14.23 -5.03 5.19
N VAL A 111 -13.08 -5.67 5.49
CA VAL A 111 -11.86 -4.92 5.86
C VAL A 111 -11.25 -4.19 4.66
N LEU A 112 -11.29 -4.77 3.45
CA LEU A 112 -10.84 -4.10 2.23
C LEU A 112 -11.72 -2.88 1.93
N ASN A 113 -13.04 -3.01 2.07
CA ASN A 113 -13.96 -1.88 1.92
C ASN A 113 -13.75 -0.79 2.98
N LYS A 114 -13.40 -1.16 4.23
CA LYS A 114 -13.08 -0.20 5.30
C LYS A 114 -11.91 0.70 4.92
N TYR A 115 -10.87 0.13 4.32
CA TYR A 115 -9.65 0.85 3.94
C TYR A 115 -9.64 1.31 2.47
N GLU A 116 -10.67 0.98 1.68
CA GLU A 116 -10.69 1.16 0.23
C GLU A 116 -9.54 0.45 -0.50
N VAL A 117 -9.19 -0.76 -0.08
CA VAL A 117 -8.21 -1.59 -0.79
C VAL A 117 -8.89 -2.18 -2.04
N PRO A 118 -8.36 -1.97 -3.26
CA PRO A 118 -8.85 -2.67 -4.43
C PRO A 118 -8.71 -4.19 -4.27
N MET A 119 -9.76 -4.94 -4.63
CA MET A 119 -9.73 -6.41 -4.55
C MET A 119 -8.63 -7.05 -5.40
N GLY A 120 -8.16 -6.35 -6.43
CA GLY A 120 -7.03 -6.77 -7.25
C GLY A 120 -5.72 -6.94 -6.48
N LEU A 121 -5.60 -6.32 -5.31
CA LEU A 121 -4.43 -6.42 -4.43
C LEU A 121 -4.48 -7.61 -3.46
N MET A 122 -5.58 -8.38 -3.44
CA MET A 122 -5.71 -9.54 -2.55
C MET A 122 -4.62 -10.58 -2.80
N ASN A 123 -4.27 -10.86 -4.07
CA ASN A 123 -3.21 -11.82 -4.40
C ASN A 123 -1.87 -11.42 -3.78
N LYS A 124 -1.57 -10.12 -3.72
CA LYS A 124 -0.35 -9.58 -3.14
C LYS A 124 -0.29 -9.79 -1.64
N LEU A 125 -1.42 -9.62 -0.96
CA LEU A 125 -1.53 -9.91 0.46
C LEU A 125 -1.33 -11.39 0.79
N MET A 126 -1.78 -12.30 -0.06
CA MET A 126 -1.62 -13.74 0.17
C MET A 126 -0.15 -14.17 0.23
N MET A 127 0.76 -13.44 -0.42
CA MET A 127 2.20 -13.68 -0.35
C MET A 127 2.77 -13.53 1.07
N LEU A 128 2.10 -12.79 1.96
CA LEU A 128 2.53 -12.65 3.36
C LEU A 128 2.55 -13.99 4.10
N SER A 129 1.78 -14.98 3.63
CA SER A 129 1.74 -16.33 4.18
C SER A 129 3.02 -17.15 3.93
N GLU A 130 3.84 -16.75 2.95
CA GLU A 130 5.09 -17.43 2.59
C GLU A 130 6.24 -17.14 3.58
N TYR A 131 6.10 -16.09 4.40
CA TYR A 131 7.11 -15.70 5.38
C TYR A 131 6.90 -16.40 6.72
N ASP A 132 8.00 -16.86 7.31
CA ASP A 132 8.02 -17.42 8.66
C ASP A 132 7.64 -16.35 9.70
N VAL A 133 8.05 -15.09 9.45
CA VAL A 133 7.82 -13.95 10.35
C VAL A 133 7.59 -12.67 9.54
N LEU A 134 6.53 -11.94 9.90
CA LEU A 134 6.35 -10.53 9.55
C LEU A 134 6.92 -9.69 10.70
N GLU A 135 8.13 -9.14 10.52
CA GLU A 135 8.89 -8.48 11.59
C GLU A 135 8.83 -6.95 11.49
N PHE A 136 8.17 -6.34 12.45
CA PHE A 136 8.05 -4.90 12.64
C PHE A 136 9.11 -4.40 13.62
N MET A 137 10.09 -3.68 13.10
CA MET A 137 11.12 -2.98 13.86
C MET A 137 10.69 -1.54 14.10
N ILE A 138 10.45 -1.21 15.36
CA ILE A 138 9.90 0.09 15.75
C ILE A 138 11.01 0.96 16.35
N ASP A 139 11.28 2.09 15.73
CA ASP A 139 12.04 3.18 16.33
C ASP A 139 11.28 3.71 17.56
N ASP A 140 11.89 3.54 18.72
CA ASP A 140 11.43 4.09 19.98
C ASP A 140 12.43 5.10 20.55
N SER A 141 13.18 5.79 19.70
CA SER A 141 14.12 6.86 20.07
C SER A 141 13.41 8.13 20.54
N GLY A 142 14.13 9.02 21.23
CA GLY A 142 13.52 10.26 21.75
C GLY A 142 12.91 11.17 20.68
N SER A 143 13.39 11.13 19.43
CA SER A 143 12.87 11.94 18.30
C SER A 143 11.43 11.56 17.93
N MET A 144 11.01 10.33 18.20
CA MET A 144 9.63 9.87 17.97
C MET A 144 8.58 10.63 18.82
N THR A 145 9.01 11.43 19.81
CA THR A 145 8.13 12.35 20.55
C THR A 145 7.79 13.64 19.81
N LEU A 146 8.51 13.95 18.73
CA LEU A 146 8.29 15.12 17.90
C LEU A 146 6.98 15.00 17.10
N ALA A 147 6.54 16.13 16.57
CA ALA A 147 5.37 16.18 15.71
C ALA A 147 5.62 15.42 14.40
N SER A 148 4.56 14.78 13.91
CA SER A 148 4.43 14.24 12.56
C SER A 148 3.61 15.23 11.70
N ASP A 149 3.58 15.06 10.39
CA ASP A 149 2.65 15.73 9.46
C ASP A 149 1.21 15.17 9.55
N THR A 150 1.04 14.00 10.16
CA THR A 150 -0.27 13.38 10.31
C THR A 150 -1.13 14.05 11.38
N VAL A 151 -2.43 14.10 11.12
CA VAL A 151 -3.44 14.59 12.06
C VAL A 151 -4.22 13.41 12.59
N ASP A 152 -4.39 13.36 13.90
CA ASP A 152 -5.27 12.39 14.55
C ASP A 152 -6.72 12.68 14.10
N PRO A 153 -7.38 11.73 13.41
CA PRO A 153 -8.71 11.95 12.85
C PRO A 153 -9.80 12.07 13.91
N LEU A 154 -9.56 11.62 15.16
CA LEU A 154 -10.50 11.74 16.28
C LEU A 154 -10.38 13.10 16.96
N THR A 155 -9.15 13.58 17.17
CA THR A 155 -8.90 14.82 17.93
C THR A 155 -8.69 16.05 17.05
N GLY A 156 -8.40 15.86 15.77
CA GLY A 156 -8.05 16.91 14.82
C GLY A 156 -6.71 17.59 15.12
N LYS A 157 -5.90 17.01 16.01
CA LYS A 157 -4.59 17.55 16.42
C LYS A 157 -3.47 16.83 15.68
N THR A 158 -2.37 17.54 15.47
CA THR A 158 -1.13 16.94 14.98
C THR A 158 -0.70 15.80 15.89
N SER A 159 -0.43 14.65 15.30
CA SER A 159 0.06 13.45 15.99
C SER A 159 1.55 13.60 16.29
N THR A 160 2.05 12.85 17.27
CA THR A 160 3.49 12.59 17.34
C THR A 160 3.85 11.47 16.37
N ARG A 161 5.12 11.41 15.96
CA ARG A 161 5.66 10.33 15.13
C ARG A 161 5.44 8.94 15.76
N TRP A 162 5.53 8.86 17.09
CA TRP A 162 5.16 7.66 17.86
C TRP A 162 3.69 7.28 17.73
N ALA A 163 2.78 8.25 17.83
CA ALA A 163 1.34 8.00 17.72
C ALA A 163 0.95 7.59 16.30
N GLU A 164 1.60 8.19 15.30
CA GLU A 164 1.47 7.79 13.90
C GLU A 164 1.92 6.35 13.68
N CYS A 165 3.16 6.01 14.08
CA CYS A 165 3.70 4.66 13.98
C CYS A 165 2.76 3.64 14.65
N HIS A 166 2.28 3.94 15.86
CA HIS A 166 1.34 3.10 16.59
C HIS A 166 0.04 2.85 15.82
N ARG A 167 -0.55 3.91 15.26
CA ARG A 167 -1.79 3.82 14.47
C ARG A 167 -1.58 3.02 13.19
N ARG A 168 -0.55 3.36 12.41
CA ARG A 168 -0.24 2.72 11.13
C ARG A 168 0.07 1.23 11.32
N LEU A 169 0.83 0.87 12.36
CA LEU A 169 1.08 -0.53 12.75
C LEU A 169 -0.23 -1.29 13.02
N LYS A 170 -1.17 -0.70 13.78
CA LYS A 170 -2.46 -1.35 14.07
C LYS A 170 -3.32 -1.51 12.82
N GLU A 171 -3.32 -0.54 11.91
CA GLU A 171 -4.05 -0.62 10.64
C GLU A 171 -3.46 -1.70 9.72
N MET A 172 -2.14 -1.80 9.63
CA MET A 172 -1.45 -2.87 8.89
C MET A 172 -1.78 -4.25 9.49
N ILE A 173 -1.71 -4.40 10.82
CA ILE A 173 -2.05 -5.65 11.51
C ILE A 173 -3.54 -6.01 11.35
N GLU A 174 -4.42 -5.01 11.26
CA GLU A 174 -5.84 -5.25 10.97
C GLU A 174 -6.04 -5.92 9.61
N ILE A 175 -5.33 -5.48 8.57
CA ILE A 175 -5.38 -6.11 7.25
C ILE A 175 -4.75 -7.52 7.31
N ILE A 176 -3.57 -7.67 7.91
CA ILE A 176 -2.87 -8.96 8.05
C ILE A 176 -3.75 -9.99 8.76
N ALA A 177 -4.55 -9.56 9.74
CA ALA A 177 -5.43 -10.46 10.48
C ALA A 177 -6.48 -11.16 9.61
N TYR A 178 -6.74 -10.75 8.38
CA TYR A 178 -7.69 -11.44 7.48
C TYR A 178 -7.02 -12.32 6.42
N VAL A 179 -5.69 -12.43 6.42
CA VAL A 179 -4.95 -13.35 5.54
C VAL A 179 -4.11 -14.35 6.34
N PRO A 180 -3.76 -15.52 5.78
CA PRO A 180 -2.88 -16.46 6.46
C PRO A 180 -1.52 -15.82 6.78
N PHE A 181 -1.02 -16.06 7.99
CA PHE A 181 0.33 -15.67 8.42
C PHE A 181 0.81 -16.62 9.52
N GLN A 182 2.13 -16.83 9.60
CA GLN A 182 2.72 -17.70 10.62
C GLN A 182 2.91 -16.97 11.96
N GLN A 183 3.66 -15.87 11.93
CA GLN A 183 3.97 -15.06 13.10
C GLN A 183 4.13 -13.58 12.74
N ILE A 184 3.63 -12.69 13.60
CA ILE A 184 3.99 -11.27 13.59
C ILE A 184 4.95 -11.02 14.76
N GLY A 185 6.12 -10.48 14.47
CA GLY A 185 7.10 -10.06 15.48
C GLY A 185 7.15 -8.53 15.56
N ILE A 186 7.05 -7.96 16.75
CA ILE A 186 7.24 -6.52 16.98
C ILE A 186 8.43 -6.37 17.93
N LEU A 187 9.44 -5.64 17.50
CA LEU A 187 10.65 -5.36 18.27
C LEU A 187 10.93 -3.86 18.26
N PHE A 188 11.69 -3.40 19.25
CA PHE A 188 12.00 -1.98 19.42
C PHE A 188 13.51 -1.74 19.37
N LEU A 189 13.93 -0.55 18.96
CA LEU A 189 15.35 -0.21 18.84
C LEU A 189 16.08 -0.19 20.18
N ASN A 190 15.57 0.54 21.17
CA ASN A 190 16.27 0.86 22.41
C ASN A 190 15.99 -0.11 23.57
N ARG A 191 14.98 -0.97 23.45
CA ARG A 191 14.59 -1.90 24.53
C ARG A 191 14.59 -3.36 24.09
N GLN A 192 14.66 -4.24 25.08
CA GLN A 192 14.68 -5.69 24.92
C GLN A 192 13.28 -6.29 24.79
N THR A 193 12.23 -5.50 25.00
CA THR A 193 10.84 -5.94 24.83
C THR A 193 10.62 -6.40 23.39
N THR A 194 10.16 -7.63 23.22
CA THR A 194 9.71 -8.18 21.96
C THR A 194 8.30 -8.72 22.13
N LEU A 195 7.43 -8.48 21.17
CA LEU A 195 6.05 -9.00 21.15
C LEU A 195 5.91 -9.95 19.96
N GLY A 196 5.56 -11.20 20.24
CA GLY A 196 5.22 -12.18 19.22
C GLY A 196 3.71 -12.41 19.21
N LEU A 197 3.08 -12.27 18.05
CA LEU A 197 1.66 -12.53 17.86
C LEU A 197 1.47 -13.70 16.90
N THR A 198 0.67 -14.67 17.31
CA THR A 198 0.26 -15.80 16.49
C THR A 198 -1.26 -15.93 16.52
N ARG A 199 -1.84 -16.42 15.43
CA ARG A 199 -3.29 -16.58 15.31
C ARG A 199 -3.83 -17.62 16.28
N ASN A 200 -3.12 -18.74 16.45
CA ASN A 200 -3.50 -19.87 17.32
C ASN A 200 -4.93 -20.38 17.03
N GLY A 201 -5.30 -20.46 15.75
CA GLY A 201 -6.63 -20.92 15.30
C GLY A 201 -7.80 -19.98 15.63
N ARG A 202 -7.53 -18.76 16.11
CA ARG A 202 -8.57 -17.76 16.39
C ARG A 202 -9.04 -17.09 15.11
N ASP A 203 -10.32 -16.71 15.08
CA ASP A 203 -10.86 -15.83 14.05
C ASP A 203 -10.21 -14.43 14.11
N PRO A 204 -10.23 -13.66 13.00
CA PRO A 204 -9.61 -12.34 12.94
C PRO A 204 -10.05 -11.38 14.03
N LYS A 205 -11.34 -11.33 14.39
CA LYS A 205 -11.87 -10.38 15.36
C LYS A 205 -11.37 -10.69 16.76
N THR A 206 -11.40 -11.96 17.16
CA THR A 206 -10.87 -12.42 18.44
C THR A 206 -9.35 -12.23 18.53
N PHE A 207 -8.62 -12.53 17.44
CA PHE A 207 -7.18 -12.27 17.36
C PHE A 207 -6.87 -10.78 17.53
N LEU A 208 -7.57 -9.90 16.80
CA LEU A 208 -7.32 -8.45 16.81
C LEU A 208 -7.59 -7.82 18.17
N ALA A 209 -8.66 -8.24 18.87
CA ALA A 209 -8.95 -7.73 20.21
C ALA A 209 -7.78 -7.97 21.18
N ASP A 210 -7.19 -9.17 21.15
CA ASP A 210 -6.02 -9.50 21.96
C ASP A 210 -4.75 -8.82 21.47
N ALA A 211 -4.47 -8.89 20.16
CA ALA A 211 -3.29 -8.27 19.54
C ALA A 211 -3.22 -6.78 19.83
N PHE A 212 -4.33 -6.04 19.66
CA PHE A 212 -4.39 -4.61 19.93
C PHE A 212 -4.16 -4.30 21.41
N ASN A 213 -4.70 -5.09 22.34
CA ASN A 213 -4.43 -4.90 23.77
C ASN A 213 -2.93 -5.09 24.08
N GLN A 214 -2.28 -6.09 23.47
CA GLN A 214 -0.85 -6.33 23.66
C GLN A 214 0.01 -5.22 23.05
N ILE A 215 -0.33 -4.75 21.84
CA ILE A 215 0.32 -3.62 21.17
C ILE A 215 0.15 -2.35 22.02
N ASP A 216 -1.08 -2.00 22.41
CA ASP A 216 -1.36 -0.84 23.24
C ASP A 216 -0.55 -0.89 24.55
N ASN A 217 -0.41 -2.09 25.15
CA ASN A 217 0.38 -2.27 26.37
C ASN A 217 1.88 -1.99 26.18
N VAL A 218 2.51 -2.44 25.08
CA VAL A 218 3.92 -2.17 24.83
C VAL A 218 4.17 -0.72 24.38
N PHE A 219 3.18 -0.09 23.73
CA PHE A 219 3.23 1.33 23.34
C PHE A 219 2.97 2.33 24.48
N LYS A 220 2.43 1.88 25.64
CA LYS A 220 2.28 2.71 26.85
C LYS A 220 3.61 3.25 27.36
N THR A 221 4.67 2.47 27.25
CA THR A 221 6.02 2.98 27.49
C THR A 221 6.45 3.75 26.26
N GLY A 222 6.38 5.09 26.38
CA GLY A 222 6.73 6.01 25.31
C GLY A 222 8.20 5.93 24.88
N PRO A 223 8.54 6.55 23.75
CA PRO A 223 9.85 6.41 23.14
C PRO A 223 10.90 7.26 23.87
N SER A 224 12.12 6.73 23.96
CA SER A 224 13.28 7.35 24.58
C SER A 224 14.58 6.71 24.09
N GLY A 225 15.69 7.44 24.16
CA GLY A 225 17.01 6.93 23.79
C GLY A 225 17.46 7.42 22.42
N SER A 226 18.27 6.60 21.76
CA SER A 226 18.98 6.92 20.51
C SER A 226 18.41 6.13 19.33
N THR A 227 19.01 6.20 18.14
CA THR A 227 18.48 5.51 16.95
C THR A 227 19.44 4.41 16.46
N PRO A 228 19.62 3.28 17.20
CA PRO A 228 20.54 2.20 16.83
C PRO A 228 19.99 1.29 15.71
N ALA A 229 19.51 1.89 14.61
CA ALA A 229 18.86 1.17 13.52
C ALA A 229 19.83 0.19 12.83
N PHE A 230 21.08 0.61 12.59
CA PHE A 230 22.09 -0.26 11.98
C PHE A 230 22.33 -1.53 12.81
N GLU A 231 22.54 -1.38 14.12
CA GLU A 231 22.77 -2.50 15.02
C GLU A 231 21.55 -3.43 15.08
N LYS A 232 20.34 -2.87 15.08
CA LYS A 232 19.12 -3.69 15.13
C LYS A 232 18.88 -4.45 13.83
N ILE A 233 19.02 -3.80 12.68
CA ILE A 233 18.90 -4.44 11.36
C ILE A 233 19.93 -5.56 11.22
N GLN A 234 21.18 -5.31 11.60
CA GLN A 234 22.23 -6.33 11.59
C GLN A 234 21.88 -7.52 12.49
N THR A 235 21.38 -7.25 13.71
CA THR A 235 20.98 -8.29 14.66
C THR A 235 19.82 -9.12 14.12
N SER A 236 18.78 -8.48 13.57
CA SER A 236 17.63 -9.15 12.96
C SER A 236 18.05 -10.06 11.79
N LEU A 237 18.91 -9.58 10.91
CA LEU A 237 19.42 -10.38 9.79
C LEU A 237 20.23 -11.59 10.27
N ALA A 238 21.06 -11.41 11.30
CA ALA A 238 21.84 -12.50 11.87
C ALA A 238 20.94 -13.55 12.57
N MET A 239 19.96 -13.11 13.36
CA MET A 239 19.03 -14.00 14.06
C MET A 239 18.05 -14.70 13.10
N GLY A 240 17.73 -14.04 11.98
CA GLY A 240 16.84 -14.55 10.93
C GLY A 240 17.53 -15.44 9.90
N GLN A 241 18.82 -15.79 10.08
CA GLN A 241 19.55 -16.58 9.09
C GLN A 241 18.84 -17.93 8.84
N GLY A 242 18.56 -18.21 7.56
CA GLY A 242 17.88 -19.43 7.13
C GLY A 242 16.35 -19.38 7.22
N LYS A 243 15.75 -18.24 7.58
CA LYS A 243 14.31 -18.01 7.59
C LYS A 243 13.89 -17.07 6.46
N GLN A 244 12.61 -17.11 6.11
CA GLN A 244 11.96 -16.10 5.28
C GLN A 244 11.30 -15.06 6.19
N ILE A 245 11.80 -13.82 6.20
CA ILE A 245 11.32 -12.77 7.09
C ILE A 245 11.09 -11.49 6.30
N ALA A 246 9.82 -11.08 6.17
CA ALA A 246 9.49 -9.75 5.69
C ALA A 246 9.68 -8.73 6.80
N ARG A 247 10.51 -7.72 6.57
CA ARG A 247 10.92 -6.74 7.59
C ARG A 247 10.34 -5.37 7.29
N TYR A 248 9.81 -4.73 8.32
CA TYR A 248 9.22 -3.40 8.27
C TYR A 248 9.91 -2.53 9.32
N PHE A 249 10.64 -1.50 8.90
CA PHE A 249 11.29 -0.56 9.82
C PHE A 249 10.50 0.74 9.89
N PHE A 250 9.87 0.99 11.03
CA PHE A 250 9.28 2.28 11.35
C PHE A 250 10.34 3.18 11.97
N GLY A 251 10.65 4.32 11.36
CA GLY A 251 11.61 5.26 11.92
C GLY A 251 11.47 6.68 11.40
N ASP A 252 12.12 7.61 12.08
CA ASP A 252 11.92 9.05 11.83
C ASP A 252 13.19 9.84 11.50
N GLY A 253 14.32 9.17 11.30
CA GLY A 253 15.52 9.88 10.89
C GLY A 253 16.82 9.09 10.86
N ILE A 254 17.87 9.79 11.29
CA ILE A 254 19.25 9.41 11.02
C ILE A 254 19.74 8.37 12.06
N PRO A 255 20.24 7.21 11.64
CA PRO A 255 20.76 6.21 12.55
C PRO A 255 21.99 6.70 13.32
N ASN A 256 22.24 6.09 14.48
CA ASN A 256 23.43 6.31 15.29
C ASN A 256 24.71 6.12 14.45
N GLY A 257 25.55 7.16 14.39
CA GLY A 257 26.74 7.17 13.52
C GLY A 257 26.53 7.86 12.17
N GLY A 258 25.34 8.40 11.91
CA GLY A 258 25.05 9.26 10.77
C GLY A 258 25.21 8.54 9.43
N GLN A 259 25.74 9.25 8.44
CA GLN A 259 25.99 8.72 7.09
C GLN A 259 26.80 7.42 7.07
N LYS A 260 27.71 7.22 8.04
CA LYS A 260 28.48 5.97 8.12
C LYS A 260 27.59 4.76 8.44
N ALA A 261 26.56 4.95 9.27
CA ALA A 261 25.60 3.90 9.58
C ALA A 261 24.63 3.66 8.43
N GLN A 262 24.15 4.73 7.77
CA GLN A 262 23.31 4.62 6.57
C GLN A 262 23.98 3.76 5.49
N LYS A 263 25.26 4.05 5.17
CA LYS A 263 26.04 3.25 4.21
C LYS A 263 26.17 1.79 4.63
N LYS A 264 26.39 1.52 5.92
CA LYS A 264 26.50 0.15 6.42
C LYS A 264 25.17 -0.61 6.39
N ILE A 265 24.04 0.08 6.58
CA ILE A 265 22.71 -0.53 6.42
C ILE A 265 22.55 -0.99 4.97
N VAL A 266 22.82 -0.11 4.00
CA VAL A 266 22.80 -0.44 2.57
C VAL A 266 23.73 -1.60 2.24
N GLU A 267 24.97 -1.58 2.74
CA GLU A 267 25.95 -2.67 2.53
C GLU A 267 25.44 -4.02 3.07
N VAL A 268 24.88 -4.03 4.28
CA VAL A 268 24.35 -5.24 4.91
C VAL A 268 23.11 -5.76 4.19
N LEU A 269 22.22 -4.87 3.75
CA LEU A 269 21.04 -5.27 2.99
C LEU A 269 21.42 -5.82 1.62
N ASN A 270 22.38 -5.21 0.92
CA ASN A 270 22.88 -5.74 -0.35
C ASN A 270 23.58 -7.09 -0.21
N ALA A 271 24.30 -7.30 0.90
CA ALA A 271 25.01 -8.54 1.18
C ALA A 271 24.14 -9.65 1.78
N ARG A 272 22.85 -9.40 2.07
CA ARG A 272 22.00 -10.37 2.77
C ARG A 272 21.72 -11.60 1.93
N ALA A 273 21.60 -12.74 2.59
CA ALA A 273 21.22 -13.99 1.93
C ALA A 273 19.73 -13.98 1.59
N ASN A 274 19.38 -14.50 0.40
CA ASN A 274 18.00 -14.58 -0.09
C ASN A 274 17.19 -13.28 0.06
N PRO A 275 17.51 -12.20 -0.69
CA PRO A 275 16.78 -10.93 -0.62
C PRO A 275 15.27 -11.06 -0.83
N GLN A 276 14.82 -11.95 -1.73
CA GLN A 276 13.40 -12.20 -2.00
C GLN A 276 12.67 -12.76 -0.77
N GLY A 277 13.26 -13.73 -0.07
CA GLY A 277 12.71 -14.23 1.19
C GLY A 277 12.98 -13.31 2.39
N ASN A 278 13.71 -12.20 2.20
CA ASN A 278 14.05 -11.26 3.26
C ASN A 278 13.87 -9.81 2.78
N PRO A 279 12.68 -9.42 2.32
CA PRO A 279 12.44 -8.06 1.86
C PRO A 279 12.51 -7.08 3.04
N MET A 280 12.80 -5.82 2.73
CA MET A 280 12.90 -4.74 3.71
C MET A 280 12.05 -3.56 3.25
N THR A 281 11.07 -3.17 4.05
CA THR A 281 10.30 -1.94 3.82
C THR A 281 10.64 -0.93 4.91
N PHE A 282 11.10 0.25 4.50
CA PHE A 282 11.24 1.41 5.37
C PHE A 282 9.92 2.18 5.40
N LEU A 283 9.50 2.57 6.60
CA LEU A 283 8.25 3.29 6.86
C LEU A 283 8.60 4.57 7.60
N SER A 284 8.71 5.65 6.85
CA SER A 284 9.05 6.96 7.39
C SER A 284 7.89 7.49 8.25
N CYS A 285 8.25 7.94 9.45
CA CYS A 285 7.35 8.55 10.43
C CYS A 285 7.86 9.95 10.76
N THR A 286 8.06 10.81 9.77
CA THR A 286 8.65 12.14 9.96
C THR A 286 8.19 13.09 8.88
N ASN A 287 8.14 14.36 9.23
CA ASN A 287 7.91 15.48 8.31
C ASN A 287 9.24 16.17 7.92
N GLU A 288 10.36 15.49 8.13
CA GLU A 288 11.72 15.97 7.84
C GLU A 288 12.36 15.09 6.77
N ASP A 289 12.04 15.34 5.50
CA ASP A 289 12.44 14.53 4.33
C ASP A 289 13.95 14.24 4.34
N ALA A 290 14.77 15.25 4.62
CA ALA A 290 16.23 15.11 4.65
C ALA A 290 16.76 14.11 5.70
N ALA A 291 15.99 13.82 6.74
CA ALA A 291 16.37 12.86 7.77
C ALA A 291 16.16 11.40 7.32
N VAL A 292 15.25 11.17 6.37
CA VAL A 292 14.85 9.85 5.86
C VAL A 292 15.23 9.62 4.40
N GLU A 293 15.74 10.63 3.69
CA GLU A 293 16.21 10.53 2.30
C GLU A 293 17.12 9.32 2.04
N TRP A 294 17.93 8.94 3.02
CA TRP A 294 18.81 7.77 2.91
C TRP A 294 18.05 6.44 2.75
N MET A 295 16.79 6.36 3.18
CA MET A 295 15.91 5.21 3.01
C MET A 295 15.42 5.13 1.56
N LYS A 296 15.05 6.27 0.96
CA LYS A 296 14.74 6.40 -0.48
C LYS A 296 15.96 6.04 -1.33
N ASP A 297 17.13 6.58 -0.98
CA ASP A 297 18.40 6.21 -1.61
C ASP A 297 18.70 4.69 -1.51
N ALA A 298 18.25 4.04 -0.43
CA ALA A 298 18.46 2.60 -0.23
C ALA A 298 17.51 1.77 -1.08
N GLU A 299 16.23 2.13 -1.16
CA GLU A 299 15.23 1.50 -2.04
C GLU A 299 15.72 1.43 -3.50
N GLU A 300 16.26 2.54 -4.02
CA GLU A 300 16.74 2.64 -5.41
C GLU A 300 17.85 1.64 -5.79
N ILE A 301 18.63 1.15 -4.81
CA ILE A 301 19.83 0.34 -5.08
C ILE A 301 19.84 -1.02 -4.39
N VAL A 302 18.99 -1.24 -3.39
CA VAL A 302 18.91 -2.49 -2.64
C VAL A 302 17.79 -3.35 -3.21
N PRO A 303 18.06 -4.57 -3.70
CA PRO A 303 17.00 -5.43 -4.23
C PRO A 303 16.01 -5.83 -3.14
N TYR A 304 14.71 -5.91 -3.48
CA TYR A 304 13.62 -6.21 -2.53
C TYR A 304 13.63 -5.27 -1.32
N CYS A 305 13.80 -3.98 -1.60
CA CYS A 305 13.73 -2.91 -0.63
C CYS A 305 12.69 -1.92 -1.12
N SER A 306 11.85 -1.40 -0.23
CA SER A 306 10.96 -0.29 -0.55
C SER A 306 10.99 0.74 0.56
N GLU A 307 10.66 1.98 0.22
CA GLU A 307 10.38 3.06 1.15
C GLU A 307 8.90 3.42 1.03
N SER A 308 8.32 3.95 2.09
CA SER A 308 6.92 4.37 2.10
C SER A 308 6.75 5.44 3.16
N ASP A 309 6.50 6.65 2.69
CA ASP A 309 6.31 7.82 3.53
C ASP A 309 4.87 7.86 4.10
N ASP A 310 4.44 9.02 4.59
CA ASP A 310 3.04 9.25 4.92
C ASP A 310 2.14 9.21 3.67
N PHE A 311 0.89 8.77 3.84
CA PHE A 311 -0.06 8.59 2.74
C PHE A 311 -0.25 9.85 1.89
N LYS A 312 -0.23 11.03 2.49
CA LYS A 312 -0.49 12.27 1.77
C LYS A 312 0.60 12.56 0.75
N ASP A 313 1.85 12.35 1.15
CA ASP A 313 3.00 12.66 0.32
C ASP A 313 3.19 11.56 -0.75
N GLU A 314 3.03 10.28 -0.37
CA GLU A 314 2.91 9.16 -1.31
C GLU A 314 1.79 9.36 -2.35
N SER A 315 0.61 9.79 -1.91
CA SER A 315 -0.51 10.08 -2.80
C SER A 315 -0.19 11.22 -3.77
N ALA A 316 0.55 12.23 -3.32
CA ALA A 316 0.97 13.34 -4.16
C ALA A 316 1.99 12.90 -5.22
N GLU A 317 2.96 12.05 -4.85
CA GLU A 317 3.97 11.48 -5.75
C GLU A 317 3.32 10.56 -6.79
N VAL A 318 2.51 9.59 -6.36
CA VAL A 318 1.76 8.71 -7.27
C VAL A 318 0.85 9.51 -8.19
N MET A 319 0.24 10.62 -7.74
CA MET A 319 -0.55 11.48 -8.63
C MET A 319 0.29 12.28 -9.63
N LYS A 320 1.50 12.70 -9.24
CA LYS A 320 2.48 13.35 -10.13
C LYS A 320 2.88 12.39 -11.26
N ASP A 321 2.94 11.10 -10.96
CA ASP A 321 3.38 10.05 -11.89
C ASP A 321 2.26 9.39 -12.68
N GLN A 322 1.28 8.82 -12.01
CA GLN A 322 0.19 8.04 -12.61
C GLN A 322 -1.01 8.90 -13.05
N GLY A 323 -1.10 10.13 -12.54
CA GLY A 323 -2.16 11.08 -12.86
C GLY A 323 -3.49 10.82 -12.16
N ALA A 324 -4.39 11.81 -12.26
CA ALA A 324 -5.62 11.88 -11.46
C ALA A 324 -6.67 10.79 -11.74
N ALA A 325 -6.46 9.93 -12.74
CA ALA A 325 -7.31 8.78 -13.00
C ALA A 325 -6.95 7.56 -12.14
N PHE A 326 -5.71 7.45 -11.69
CA PHE A 326 -5.29 6.32 -10.87
C PHE A 326 -5.88 6.45 -9.46
N PRO A 327 -6.64 5.46 -8.97
CA PRO A 327 -7.37 5.59 -7.72
C PRO A 327 -6.52 5.17 -6.52
N PHE A 328 -5.41 5.87 -6.29
CA PHE A 328 -4.56 5.62 -5.12
C PHE A 328 -5.29 6.04 -3.84
N SER A 329 -5.77 5.03 -3.10
CA SER A 329 -6.50 5.17 -1.84
C SER A 329 -5.57 4.90 -0.65
N TYR A 330 -6.05 5.19 0.56
CA TYR A 330 -5.33 4.85 1.79
C TYR A 330 -5.08 3.35 1.91
N GLY A 331 -6.05 2.52 1.50
CA GLY A 331 -5.89 1.08 1.44
C GLY A 331 -4.82 0.66 0.45
N PHE A 332 -4.77 1.27 -0.73
CA PHE A 332 -3.71 1.03 -1.71
C PHE A 332 -2.33 1.27 -1.08
N TYR A 333 -2.17 2.41 -0.41
CA TYR A 333 -0.97 2.77 0.34
C TYR A 333 -0.60 1.73 1.40
N LEU A 334 -1.55 1.29 2.24
CA LEU A 334 -1.29 0.27 3.27
C LEU A 334 -0.82 -1.06 2.67
N ILE A 335 -1.33 -1.45 1.50
CA ILE A 335 -0.84 -2.65 0.82
C ILE A 335 0.59 -2.44 0.31
N CYS A 336 0.90 -1.28 -0.26
CA CYS A 336 2.25 -1.00 -0.75
C CYS A 336 3.27 -1.00 0.40
N ALA A 337 2.91 -0.42 1.54
CA ALA A 337 3.68 -0.51 2.77
C ALA A 337 3.88 -1.95 3.29
N LEU A 338 2.97 -2.88 2.98
CA LEU A 338 3.04 -4.27 3.40
C LEU A 338 3.83 -5.17 2.43
N VAL A 339 3.69 -4.95 1.12
CA VAL A 339 4.18 -5.91 0.12
C VAL A 339 4.93 -5.27 -1.05
N GLY A 340 5.15 -3.95 -1.05
CA GLY A 340 5.89 -3.22 -2.08
C GLY A 340 7.28 -3.81 -2.33
N ALA A 341 8.08 -3.94 -1.27
CA ALA A 341 9.41 -4.55 -1.34
C ALA A 341 9.42 -6.01 -1.83
N SER A 342 8.29 -6.73 -1.76
CA SER A 342 8.15 -8.10 -2.29
C SER A 342 7.68 -8.13 -3.74
N ASN A 343 7.26 -7.00 -4.30
CA ASN A 343 6.70 -6.88 -5.64
C ASN A 343 7.33 -5.71 -6.43
N PRO A 344 8.64 -5.79 -6.73
CA PRO A 344 9.40 -4.72 -7.40
C PRO A 344 8.93 -4.42 -8.84
N ASP A 345 8.21 -5.34 -9.47
CA ASP A 345 7.78 -5.19 -10.87
C ASP A 345 6.36 -4.58 -11.03
N ASP A 346 5.64 -4.31 -9.93
CA ASP A 346 4.27 -3.77 -10.00
C ASP A 346 3.94 -2.66 -8.98
N LEU A 347 3.93 -2.95 -7.68
CA LEU A 347 3.57 -1.96 -6.66
C LEU A 347 4.68 -0.95 -6.47
N ASP A 348 5.92 -1.43 -6.49
CA ASP A 348 7.12 -0.58 -6.40
C ASP A 348 7.22 0.37 -7.61
N CYS A 349 6.75 -0.03 -8.79
CA CYS A 349 6.88 0.79 -10.00
C CYS A 349 5.83 1.92 -10.14
N MET A 350 5.02 2.21 -9.11
CA MET A 350 3.96 3.22 -9.20
C MET A 350 4.49 4.64 -9.41
N ASP A 351 5.69 4.95 -8.93
CA ASP A 351 6.34 6.26 -9.00
C ASP A 351 7.36 6.38 -10.17
N GLU A 352 7.58 5.31 -10.93
CA GLU A 352 8.60 5.23 -11.99
C GLU A 352 8.29 6.05 -13.28
N SER A 353 7.21 6.84 -13.30
CA SER A 353 6.76 7.61 -14.48
C SER A 353 6.52 6.77 -15.75
N VAL A 354 6.12 5.50 -15.58
CA VAL A 354 5.70 4.59 -16.65
C VAL A 354 4.21 4.28 -16.44
N PRO A 355 3.36 4.32 -17.49
CA PRO A 355 1.96 3.98 -17.32
C PRO A 355 1.80 2.47 -17.13
N PHE A 356 0.85 2.06 -16.30
CA PHE A 356 0.42 0.67 -16.24
C PHE A 356 -0.17 0.23 -17.58
N THR A 357 0.16 -0.97 -18.01
CA THR A 357 -0.55 -1.60 -19.14
C THR A 357 -2.00 -1.86 -18.75
N ARG A 358 -2.88 -2.00 -19.73
CA ARG A 358 -4.31 -2.28 -19.47
C ARG A 358 -4.51 -3.56 -18.65
N PRO A 359 -3.84 -4.70 -18.95
CA PRO A 359 -3.92 -5.89 -18.10
C PRO A 359 -3.39 -5.66 -16.69
N ALA A 360 -2.22 -5.01 -16.53
CA ALA A 360 -1.65 -4.75 -15.20
C ALA A 360 -2.56 -3.84 -14.35
N LEU A 361 -3.09 -2.77 -14.93
CA LEU A 361 -4.05 -1.90 -14.24
C LEU A 361 -5.32 -2.66 -13.84
N GLY A 362 -5.83 -3.52 -14.74
CA GLY A 362 -6.99 -4.36 -14.42
C GLY A 362 -6.70 -5.32 -13.27
N ASN A 363 -5.52 -5.92 -13.23
CA ASN A 363 -5.09 -6.79 -12.14
C ASN A 363 -4.95 -6.04 -10.82
N LEU A 364 -4.39 -4.83 -10.82
CA LEU A 364 -4.25 -4.00 -9.61
C LEU A 364 -5.62 -3.56 -9.06
N LEU A 365 -6.55 -3.18 -9.94
CA LEU A 365 -7.88 -2.71 -9.53
C LEU A 365 -8.88 -3.86 -9.29
N GLY A 366 -8.56 -5.05 -9.78
CA GLY A 366 -9.32 -6.28 -9.64
C GLY A 366 -10.46 -6.48 -10.64
N ILE A 367 -10.57 -5.59 -11.61
CA ILE A 367 -11.59 -5.63 -12.67
C ILE A 367 -10.96 -5.36 -14.04
N GLU A 368 -11.48 -6.03 -15.06
CA GLU A 368 -11.06 -5.76 -16.43
C GLU A 368 -11.39 -4.31 -16.82
N GLN A 369 -10.42 -3.64 -17.44
CA GLN A 369 -10.60 -2.28 -17.94
C GLN A 369 -11.10 -2.34 -19.39
N ASP A 370 -12.23 -1.69 -19.66
CA ASP A 370 -12.64 -1.40 -21.03
C ASP A 370 -11.72 -0.36 -21.67
N GLU A 371 -11.74 -0.27 -23.00
CA GLU A 371 -10.86 0.65 -23.73
C GLU A 371 -11.08 2.12 -23.34
N GLN A 372 -12.31 2.51 -23.02
CA GLN A 372 -12.62 3.91 -22.66
C GLN A 372 -12.06 4.29 -21.29
N SER A 373 -12.19 3.39 -20.31
CA SER A 373 -11.67 3.56 -18.96
C SER A 373 -10.14 3.55 -18.96
N TYR A 374 -9.54 2.64 -19.73
CA TYR A 374 -8.10 2.62 -19.90
C TYR A 374 -7.57 3.86 -20.64
N LYS A 375 -8.24 4.29 -21.72
CA LYS A 375 -7.89 5.52 -22.44
C LYS A 375 -7.96 6.74 -21.53
N HIS A 376 -8.99 6.81 -20.68
CA HIS A 376 -9.12 7.88 -19.67
C HIS A 376 -7.95 7.86 -18.69
N TYR A 377 -7.55 6.69 -18.19
CA TYR A 377 -6.35 6.57 -17.36
C TYR A 377 -5.10 7.05 -18.10
N PHE A 378 -4.85 6.53 -19.30
CA PHE A 378 -3.68 6.88 -20.10
C PHE A 378 -3.62 8.38 -20.42
N ASP A 379 -4.75 9.02 -20.75
CA ASP A 379 -4.80 10.46 -21.00
C ASP A 379 -4.47 11.29 -19.76
N ARG A 380 -4.90 10.85 -18.56
CA ARG A 380 -4.58 11.54 -17.30
C ARG A 380 -3.14 11.31 -16.87
N PHE A 381 -2.57 10.16 -17.18
CA PHE A 381 -1.14 9.92 -17.08
C PHE A 381 -0.35 10.90 -17.97
N LEU A 382 -0.70 11.00 -19.27
CA LEU A 382 -0.06 11.95 -20.19
C LEU A 382 -0.17 13.40 -19.70
N GLU A 383 -1.34 13.78 -19.16
CA GLU A 383 -1.56 15.10 -18.57
C GLU A 383 -0.61 15.36 -17.39
N ALA A 384 -0.46 14.38 -16.49
CA ALA A 384 0.45 14.46 -15.34
C ALA A 384 1.91 14.60 -15.78
N GLN A 385 2.36 13.76 -16.70
CA GLN A 385 3.72 13.80 -17.26
C GLN A 385 4.01 15.14 -17.96
N SER A 386 3.03 15.72 -18.65
CA SER A 386 3.20 17.06 -19.26
C SER A 386 3.38 18.19 -18.24
N LYS A 387 2.78 18.04 -17.05
CA LYS A 387 2.82 19.01 -15.96
C LYS A 387 3.99 18.79 -15.00
N ARG A 388 4.68 17.65 -15.09
CA ARG A 388 5.78 17.28 -14.18
C ARG A 388 6.86 18.38 -14.16
N PRO A 389 7.26 18.90 -12.98
CA PRO A 389 8.42 19.77 -12.85
C PRO A 389 9.70 18.99 -13.18
N ILE A 390 10.73 19.69 -13.65
CA ILE A 390 12.07 19.09 -13.84
C ILE A 390 12.89 19.49 -12.61
N GLU A 391 13.14 18.54 -11.71
CA GLU A 391 13.92 18.77 -10.49
C GLU A 391 15.33 18.19 -10.63
N GLY A 392 15.53 17.18 -11.49
CA GLY A 392 16.83 16.61 -11.79
C GLY A 392 17.00 16.03 -13.20
N PRO A 393 18.17 15.42 -13.49
CA PRO A 393 18.46 14.77 -14.77
C PRO A 393 17.49 13.63 -15.12
N SER A 394 17.05 12.85 -14.12
CA SER A 394 16.07 11.78 -14.30
C SER A 394 14.71 12.33 -14.73
N ASP A 395 14.21 13.41 -14.12
CA ASP A 395 12.97 14.07 -14.54
C ASP A 395 13.06 14.67 -15.95
N GLN A 396 14.23 15.19 -16.32
CA GLN A 396 14.46 15.69 -17.67
C GLN A 396 14.31 14.57 -18.71
N LEU A 397 14.79 13.36 -18.38
CA LEU A 397 14.61 12.17 -19.21
C LEU A 397 13.14 11.74 -19.22
N LYS A 398 12.49 11.60 -18.06
CA LYS A 398 11.06 11.27 -17.91
C LYS A 398 10.18 12.18 -18.78
N LYS A 399 10.39 13.51 -18.70
CA LYS A 399 9.63 14.51 -19.45
C LYS A 399 9.90 14.54 -20.96
N SER A 400 11.03 13.99 -21.39
CA SER A 400 11.39 13.92 -22.82
C SER A 400 10.68 12.80 -23.58
N VAL A 401 10.06 11.85 -22.87
CA VAL A 401 9.38 10.70 -23.46
C VAL A 401 8.00 11.09 -23.99
N ASP A 402 7.77 10.82 -25.26
CA ASP A 402 6.41 10.83 -25.83
C ASP A 402 5.81 9.43 -25.70
N TRP A 403 4.97 9.24 -24.68
CA TRP A 403 4.27 7.97 -24.43
C TRP A 403 3.11 7.74 -25.41
N LYS A 404 2.61 8.78 -26.08
CA LYS A 404 1.39 8.70 -26.89
C LYS A 404 1.45 7.69 -28.05
N PRO A 405 2.57 7.55 -28.80
CA PRO A 405 2.69 6.54 -29.84
C PRO A 405 2.63 5.10 -29.32
N LEU A 406 2.93 4.87 -28.04
CA LEU A 406 2.99 3.56 -27.41
C LEU A 406 1.65 3.08 -26.85
N TYR A 407 0.56 3.84 -27.01
CA TYR A 407 -0.74 3.50 -26.45
C TYR A 407 -1.20 2.07 -26.79
N GLN A 408 -0.97 1.61 -28.02
CA GLN A 408 -1.34 0.25 -28.43
C GLN A 408 -0.47 -0.83 -27.77
N ASP A 409 0.82 -0.55 -27.53
CA ASP A 409 1.70 -1.47 -26.82
C ASP A 409 1.22 -1.64 -25.36
N PHE A 410 0.89 -0.53 -24.70
CA PHE A 410 0.36 -0.55 -23.34
C PHE A 410 -1.06 -1.14 -23.22
N MET A 411 -1.85 -1.08 -24.29
CA MET A 411 -3.16 -1.75 -24.35
C MET A 411 -3.06 -3.28 -24.38
N GLN A 412 -1.95 -3.85 -24.88
CA GLN A 412 -1.83 -5.27 -25.21
C GLN A 412 -0.82 -6.01 -24.34
N ALA A 413 0.28 -5.36 -23.95
CA ALA A 413 1.34 -6.00 -23.18
C ALA A 413 0.82 -6.42 -21.79
N PRO A 414 1.19 -7.63 -21.30
CA PRO A 414 0.82 -8.06 -19.95
C PRO A 414 1.32 -7.11 -18.86
N THR A 415 2.58 -6.68 -18.96
CA THR A 415 3.22 -5.72 -18.06
C THR A 415 4.06 -4.71 -18.85
N ALA A 416 4.36 -3.56 -18.25
CA ALA A 416 5.14 -2.51 -18.91
C ALA A 416 6.59 -2.97 -19.18
N SER A 417 7.16 -3.80 -18.32
CA SER A 417 8.52 -4.35 -18.48
C SER A 417 8.68 -5.24 -19.73
N MET A 418 7.58 -5.71 -20.34
CA MET A 418 7.60 -6.45 -21.60
C MET A 418 7.64 -5.55 -22.85
N ILE A 419 7.45 -4.22 -22.69
CA ILE A 419 7.50 -3.27 -23.80
C ILE A 419 8.97 -2.89 -24.05
N PRO A 420 9.55 -3.15 -25.23
CA PRO A 420 10.98 -2.90 -25.49
C PRO A 420 11.40 -1.44 -25.24
N PHE A 421 10.52 -0.48 -25.53
CA PHE A 421 10.77 0.93 -25.25
C PHE A 421 10.92 1.19 -23.75
N VAL A 422 10.07 0.60 -22.91
CA VAL A 422 10.12 0.73 -21.45
C VAL A 422 11.41 0.14 -20.90
N GLN A 423 11.86 -1.00 -21.42
CA GLN A 423 13.14 -1.60 -21.01
C GLN A 423 14.34 -0.69 -21.29
N ASP A 424 14.38 -0.05 -22.46
CA ASP A 424 15.42 0.92 -22.82
C ASP A 424 15.32 2.19 -21.97
N PHE A 425 14.10 2.67 -21.72
CA PHE A 425 13.84 3.80 -20.84
C PHE A 425 14.33 3.55 -19.41
N LYS A 426 13.96 2.42 -18.79
CA LYS A 426 14.43 2.05 -17.43
C LYS A 426 15.96 1.96 -17.35
N LYS A 427 16.62 1.40 -18.37
CA LYS A 427 18.09 1.38 -18.44
C LYS A 427 18.72 2.77 -18.49
N LYS A 428 18.09 3.72 -19.17
CA LYS A 428 18.56 5.11 -19.24
C LYS A 428 18.33 5.86 -17.92
N ILE A 429 17.21 5.60 -17.25
CA ILE A 429 16.93 6.15 -15.91
C ILE A 429 17.99 5.63 -14.93
N ALA A 430 18.20 4.31 -14.86
CA ALA A 430 19.21 3.71 -13.98
C ALA A 430 20.65 4.20 -14.24
N ALA A 431 20.96 4.68 -15.45
CA ALA A 431 22.27 5.26 -15.78
C ALA A 431 22.39 6.76 -15.45
N ALA A 432 21.28 7.42 -15.12
CA ALA A 432 21.22 8.83 -14.76
C ALA A 432 21.28 9.07 -13.23
N HIS A 433 21.04 8.03 -12.44
CA HIS A 433 21.37 7.94 -11.01
C HIS A 433 22.82 7.47 -10.86
#